data_AF-A0A3P1XL51-F1
#
_entry.id   AF-A0A3P1XL51-F1
#
_cell.length_a   1.000
_cell.length_b   1.000
_cell.length_c   1.000
_cell.angle_alpha   90.00
_cell.angle_beta   90.00
_cell.angle_gamma   90.00
#
_symmetry.space_group_name_H-M   'P 1'
#
loop_
_entity.id
_entity.type
_entity.pdbx_description
1 polymer ?
#
loop_
_entity_poly.entity_id
_entity_poly.type
_entity_poly.pdbx_seq_one_letter_code
_entity_poly.pdbx_strand_id
1 'polypeptide(L)'
;MITKDKITEIFCILDEFSKNFDAEMQHHSLPTSSPKARRRRKASLSDSEIMTILLVFHFGTFANFKHYYLHFIKVHLHSEFP
;
A
#
# COMPACT_ATOMS: atom_id res chain seq x y z
N MET A 1 -3.22 -18.67 -8.07
CA MET A 1 -3.84 -17.34 -8.00
C MET A 1 -4.17 -17.07 -6.54
N ILE A 2 -3.72 -15.96 -5.96
CA ILE A 2 -4.06 -15.61 -4.58
C ILE A 2 -5.57 -15.36 -4.46
N THR A 3 -6.18 -15.82 -3.37
CA THR A 3 -7.62 -15.62 -3.12
C THR A 3 -7.87 -14.27 -2.47
N LYS A 4 -9.09 -13.74 -2.59
CA LYS A 4 -9.48 -12.49 -1.92
C LYS A 4 -9.26 -12.57 -0.41
N ASP A 5 -9.64 -13.69 0.23
CA ASP A 5 -9.44 -13.88 1.68
C ASP A 5 -7.97 -13.76 2.08
N LYS A 6 -7.04 -14.27 1.25
CA LYS A 6 -5.60 -14.11 1.50
C LYS A 6 -5.11 -12.69 1.30
N ILE A 7 -5.69 -11.94 0.36
CA ILE A 7 -5.40 -10.51 0.21
C ILE A 7 -5.87 -9.75 1.45
N THR A 8 -7.07 -10.04 1.96
CA THR A 8 -7.60 -9.41 3.17
C THR A 8 -6.75 -9.74 4.40
N GLU A 9 -6.33 -11.00 4.56
CA GLU A 9 -5.42 -11.40 5.65
C GLU A 9 -4.09 -10.62 5.60
N ILE A 10 -3.50 -10.51 4.41
CA ILE A 10 -2.29 -9.70 4.18
C ILE A 10 -2.54 -8.23 4.52
N PHE A 11 -3.66 -7.67 4.08
CA PHE A 11 -4.01 -6.28 4.35
C PHE A 11 -4.14 -6.04 5.85
N CYS A 12 -4.83 -6.89 6.60
CA CYS A 12 -4.97 -6.75 8.05
C CYS A 12 -3.60 -6.72 8.75
N ILE A 13 -2.68 -7.61 8.36
CA ILE A 13 -1.32 -7.64 8.92
C ILE A 13 -0.56 -6.35 8.58
N LEU A 14 -0.65 -5.88 7.34
CA LEU A 14 0.04 -4.67 6.89
C LEU A 14 -0.56 -3.40 7.49
N ASP A 15 -1.87 -3.37 7.75
CA ASP A 15 -2.55 -2.25 8.39
C ASP A 15 -2.17 -2.14 9.87
N GLU A 16 -2.08 -3.27 10.58
CA GLU A 16 -1.53 -3.30 11.94
C GLU A 16 -0.06 -2.90 11.96
N PHE A 17 0.76 -3.44 11.04
CA PHE A 17 2.15 -3.03 10.88
C PHE A 17 2.29 -1.53 10.62
N SER A 18 1.50 -0.94 9.71
CA SER A 18 1.57 0.48 9.37
C SER A 18 1.28 1.35 10.59
N LYS A 19 0.26 1.00 11.39
CA LYS A 19 -0.07 1.74 12.63
C LYS A 19 1.08 1.72 13.63
N ASN A 20 1.68 0.55 13.85
CA ASN A 20 2.80 0.39 14.76
C ASN A 20 4.05 1.11 14.23
N PHE A 21 4.33 1.01 12.93
CA PHE A 21 5.44 1.68 12.28
C PHE A 21 5.33 3.19 12.37
N ASP A 22 4.14 3.76 12.09
CA ASP A 22 3.90 5.20 12.16
C ASP A 22 4.08 5.73 13.59
N ALA A 23 3.57 4.99 14.59
CA ALA A 23 3.77 5.34 15.99
C ALA A 23 5.26 5.36 16.37
N GLU A 24 6.01 4.33 15.97
CA GLU A 24 7.44 4.23 16.26
C GLU A 24 8.24 5.32 15.53
N MET A 25 7.91 5.59 14.26
CA MET A 25 8.62 6.54 13.41
C MET A 25 8.46 7.99 13.89
N GLN A 26 7.33 8.33 14.53
CA GLN A 26 7.14 9.64 15.15
C GLN A 26 8.23 9.95 16.20
N HIS A 27 8.72 8.94 16.90
CA HIS A 27 9.77 9.09 17.92
C HIS A 27 11.20 9.05 17.35
N HIS A 28 11.39 8.51 16.14
CA HIS A 28 12.70 8.28 15.52
C HIS A 28 12.99 9.20 14.32
N SER A 29 12.05 10.08 13.97
CA SER A 29 12.18 10.99 12.84
C SER A 29 13.27 12.03 13.08
N LEU A 30 14.23 12.13 12.16
CA LEU A 30 15.25 13.18 12.20
C LEU A 30 14.60 14.57 12.01
N PRO A 31 15.02 15.58 12.78
CA PRO A 31 14.57 16.95 12.58
C PRO A 31 14.86 17.39 11.14
N THR A 32 13.80 17.67 10.38
CA THR A 32 13.95 18.16 9.02
C THR A 32 14.32 19.65 9.08
N SER A 33 15.52 19.99 8.61
CA SER A 33 16.08 21.36 8.65
C SER A 33 15.33 22.39 7.81
N SER A 34 14.44 21.93 6.93
CA SER A 34 13.47 22.77 6.22
C SER A 34 12.33 21.89 5.70
N PRO A 35 11.06 22.14 6.08
CA PRO A 35 9.95 21.41 5.48
C PRO A 35 9.92 21.76 3.99
N LYS A 36 10.48 20.90 3.14
CA LYS A 36 10.36 21.03 1.68
C LYS A 36 8.88 21.16 1.38
N ALA A 37 8.50 22.21 0.67
CA ALA A 37 7.13 22.45 0.28
C ALA A 37 6.62 21.27 -0.55
N ARG A 38 5.93 20.35 0.12
CA ARG A 38 5.34 19.17 -0.51
C ARG A 38 3.97 19.56 -1.04
N ARG A 39 3.68 19.17 -2.27
CA ARG A 39 2.35 19.34 -2.87
C ARG A 39 1.33 18.58 -2.00
N ARG A 40 0.47 19.28 -1.27
CA ARG A 40 -0.57 18.70 -0.39
C ARG A 40 -1.75 18.12 -1.18
N ARG A 41 -1.47 17.20 -2.12
CA ARG A 41 -2.52 16.41 -2.76
C ARG A 41 -2.95 15.31 -1.78
N LYS A 42 -4.27 15.13 -1.63
CA LYS A 42 -4.79 13.95 -0.95
C LYS A 42 -4.39 12.72 -1.76
N ALA A 43 -3.72 11.76 -1.13
CA ALA A 43 -3.57 10.42 -1.68
C ALA A 43 -4.93 9.72 -1.62
N SER A 44 -5.25 8.89 -2.61
CA SER A 44 -6.44 8.04 -2.57
C SER A 44 -6.21 6.79 -1.73
N LEU A 45 -4.98 6.27 -1.73
CA LEU A 45 -4.58 5.05 -1.04
C LEU A 45 -3.78 5.35 0.24
N SER A 46 -3.99 4.56 1.28
CA SER A 46 -3.15 4.48 2.47
C SER A 46 -1.83 3.75 2.20
N ASP A 47 -0.87 3.89 3.11
CA ASP A 47 0.40 3.17 3.02
C ASP A 47 0.20 1.65 3.12
N SER A 48 -0.72 1.17 3.98
CA SER A 48 -1.08 -0.25 4.11
C SER A 48 -1.71 -0.82 2.83
N GLU A 49 -2.55 -0.04 2.13
CA GLU A 49 -3.12 -0.41 0.83
C GLU A 49 -2.03 -0.51 -0.24
N ILE A 50 -1.12 0.48 -0.31
CA ILE A 50 0.01 0.48 -1.24
C ILE A 50 0.92 -0.73 -0.99
N MET A 51 1.26 -1.00 0.28
CA MET A 51 2.07 -2.15 0.67
C MET A 51 1.38 -3.46 0.26
N THR A 52 0.07 -3.58 0.45
CA THR A 52 -0.69 -4.78 0.08
C THR A 52 -0.64 -4.99 -1.43
N ILE A 53 -0.90 -3.95 -2.23
CA ILE A 53 -0.85 -4.01 -3.69
C ILE A 53 0.54 -4.48 -4.17
N LEU A 54 1.61 -3.93 -3.59
CA LEU A 54 2.99 -4.26 -3.93
C LEU A 54 3.35 -5.70 -3.51
N LEU A 55 2.94 -6.13 -2.31
CA LEU A 55 3.24 -7.49 -1.85
C LEU A 55 2.49 -8.53 -2.69
N VAL A 56 1.22 -8.28 -2.98
CA VAL A 56 0.38 -9.17 -3.81
C VAL A 56 0.90 -9.28 -5.25
N PHE A 57 1.50 -8.20 -5.79
CA PHE A 57 2.15 -8.25 -7.10
C PHE A 57 3.21 -9.35 -7.19
N HIS A 58 4.01 -9.55 -6.13
CA HIS A 58 5.06 -10.57 -6.09
C HIS A 58 4.56 -12.02 -6.01
N PHE A 59 3.31 -12.23 -5.59
CA PHE A 59 2.68 -13.55 -5.61
C PHE A 59 2.03 -13.89 -6.96
N GLY A 60 1.91 -12.91 -7.86
CA GLY A 60 1.36 -13.08 -9.20
C GLY A 60 2.40 -13.44 -10.27
N THR A 61 1.92 -13.77 -11.46
CA THR A 61 2.77 -14.05 -12.65
C THR A 61 2.79 -12.89 -13.64
N PHE A 62 2.53 -11.67 -13.16
CA PHE A 62 2.48 -10.48 -14.02
C PHE A 62 3.88 -10.03 -14.43
N ALA A 63 4.10 -9.80 -15.72
CA ALA A 63 5.40 -9.40 -16.25
C ALA A 63 5.86 -8.01 -15.78
N ASN A 64 4.92 -7.11 -15.47
CA ASN A 64 5.22 -5.78 -14.95
C ASN A 64 4.10 -5.23 -14.08
N PHE A 65 4.47 -4.32 -13.17
CA PHE A 65 3.56 -3.73 -12.20
C PHE A 65 2.45 -2.90 -12.85
N LYS A 66 2.74 -2.20 -13.96
CA LYS A 66 1.73 -1.39 -14.66
C LYS A 66 0.59 -2.25 -15.18
N HIS A 67 0.90 -3.38 -15.82
CA HIS A 67 -0.10 -4.32 -16.32
C HIS A 67 -0.91 -4.93 -15.17
N TYR A 68 -0.24 -5.35 -14.09
CA TYR A 68 -0.89 -5.83 -12.88
C TYR A 68 -1.88 -4.81 -12.30
N TYR A 69 -1.44 -3.57 -12.10
CA TYR A 69 -2.29 -2.54 -11.49
C TYR A 69 -3.49 -2.21 -12.38
N LEU A 70 -3.27 -1.97 -13.68
CA LEU A 70 -4.34 -1.56 -14.60
C LEU A 70 -5.35 -2.67 -14.90
N HIS A 71 -4.91 -3.93 -15.02
CA HIS A 71 -5.77 -5.02 -15.48
C HIS A 71 -6.22 -5.96 -14.36
N PHE A 72 -5.55 -5.98 -13.21
CA PHE A 72 -5.95 -6.80 -12.08
C PHE A 72 -6.51 -5.96 -10.93
N ILE A 73 -5.73 -5.03 -10.37
CA ILE A 73 -6.20 -4.20 -9.24
C ILE A 73 -7.44 -3.40 -9.66
N LYS A 74 -7.34 -2.57 -10.71
CA LYS A 74 -8.43 -1.68 -11.11
C LYS A 74 -9.67 -2.39 -11.66
N VAL A 75 -9.56 -3.67 -12.02
CA VAL A 75 -10.68 -4.44 -12.62
C VAL A 75 -11.31 -5.38 -11.61
N HIS A 76 -10.51 -6.12 -10.85
CA HIS A 76 -10.98 -7.20 -9.98
C HIS A 76 -11.01 -6.84 -8.49
N LEU A 77 -10.24 -5.83 -8.08
CA LEU A 77 -10.11 -5.39 -6.67
C LEU A 77 -10.44 -3.90 -6.50
N HIS A 78 -11.13 -3.29 -7.47
CA HIS A 78 -11.56 -1.89 -7.39
C HIS A 78 -12.46 -1.59 -6.18
N SER A 79 -13.21 -2.58 -5.69
CA SER A 79 -14.02 -2.41 -4.47
C SER A 79 -13.17 -2.33 -3.20
N GLU A 80 -11.99 -2.93 -3.22
CA GLU A 80 -11.11 -3.06 -2.05
C GLU A 80 -10.05 -1.95 -2.00
N PHE A 81 -9.71 -1.34 -3.14
CA PHE A 81 -8.70 -0.29 -3.25
C PHE A 81 -9.24 0.92 -4.05
N PRO A 82 -9.26 2.14 -3.46
CA PRO A 82 -9.79 3.36 -4.08
C PRO A 82 -8.95 3.96 -5.23
#